data_AF-A0AA96WNA9-F1
#
_entry.id   AF-A0AA96WNA9-F1
#
_cell.length_a   1.000
_cell.length_b   1.000
_cell.length_c   1.000
_cell.angle_alpha   90.00
_cell.angle_beta   90.00
_cell.angle_gamma   90.00
#
_symmetry.space_group_name_H-M   'P 1'
#
loop_
_entity.id
_entity.type
_entity.pdbx_description
1 polymer ?
#
loop_
_entity_poly.entity_id
_entity_poly.type
_entity_poly.pdbx_seq_one_letter_code
_entity_poly.pdbx_strand_id
1 'polypeptide(L)' 'MNENSTFNWAIYRNNTEHSRAVSYQQVQQIIRHARRIFPRDKFTARYNGKNLGVRRSEEYCG' A
#
# COMPACT_ATOMS: atom_id res chain seq x y z
N MET A 1 -23.81 -0.33 -9.20
CA MET A 1 -22.38 -0.12 -8.93
C MET A 1 -22.22 -0.11 -7.42
N ASN A 2 -22.02 -1.28 -6.79
CA ASN A 2 -22.04 -1.40 -5.33
C ASN A 2 -20.63 -1.58 -4.76
N GLU A 3 -20.31 -0.72 -3.80
CA GLU A 3 -19.65 -0.96 -2.50
C GLU A 3 -18.50 -2.00 -2.44
N ASN A 4 -17.35 -1.56 -1.87
CA ASN A 4 -16.21 -2.36 -1.34
C ASN A 4 -14.85 -2.38 -2.06
N SER A 5 -14.56 -1.47 -3.00
CA SER A 5 -13.22 -1.44 -3.65
C SER A 5 -12.29 -0.30 -3.24
N THR A 6 -12.60 0.47 -2.20
CA THR A 6 -11.76 1.61 -1.79
C THR A 6 -10.69 1.28 -0.77
N PHE A 7 -10.85 0.29 0.12
CA PHE A 7 -9.96 0.05 1.28
C PHE A 7 -9.35 -1.36 1.29
N ASN A 8 -8.55 -1.66 0.27
CA ASN A 8 -8.00 -3.00 0.06
C ASN A 8 -6.47 -3.01 -0.03
N TRP A 9 -5.78 -1.92 0.29
CA TRP A 9 -4.32 -1.92 0.25
C TRP A 9 -3.72 -2.18 1.63
N ALA A 10 -2.57 -2.85 1.65
CA ALA A 10 -1.70 -2.99 2.80
C ALA A 10 -0.31 -2.44 2.46
N ILE A 11 0.31 -1.76 3.43
CA ILE A 11 1.64 -1.16 3.28
C ILE A 11 2.63 -1.95 4.11
N TYR A 12 3.71 -2.35 3.46
CA TYR A 12 4.84 -3.01 4.06
C TYR A 12 6.04 -2.08 4.02
N ARG A 13 6.83 -2.07 5.08
CA ARG A 13 8.14 -1.41 5.17
C ARG A 13 9.16 -2.49 5.48
N ASN A 14 10.19 -2.65 4.64
CA ASN A 14 11.21 -3.69 4.81
C ASN A 14 10.60 -5.09 5.06
N ASN A 15 9.55 -5.46 4.32
CA ASN A 15 8.78 -6.71 4.41
C ASN A 15 7.91 -6.89 5.67
N THR A 16 7.82 -5.89 6.56
CA THR A 16 6.92 -5.90 7.73
C THR A 16 5.63 -5.15 7.41
N GLU A 17 4.46 -5.73 7.70
CA GLU A 17 3.16 -5.05 7.54
C GLU A 17 3.02 -3.94 8.58
N HIS A 18 2.74 -2.72 8.14
CA HIS A 18 2.55 -1.55 9.03
C HIS A 18 1.18 -0.92 8.91
N SER A 19 0.45 -1.17 7.83
CA SER A 19 -0.91 -0.66 7.65
C SER A 19 -1.71 -1.60 6.76
N ARG A 20 -3.01 -1.71 7.01
CA ARG A 20 -3.93 -2.58 6.27
C ARG A 20 -5.27 -1.86 6.05
N ALA A 21 -5.96 -2.25 4.98
CA ALA A 21 -7.26 -1.70 4.59
C ALA A 21 -7.22 -0.18 4.38
N VAL A 22 -6.14 0.32 3.79
CA VAL A 22 -6.05 1.72 3.36
C VAL A 22 -6.51 1.87 1.90
N SER A 23 -6.95 3.08 1.55
CA SER A 23 -7.23 3.42 0.18
C SER A 23 -5.97 3.67 -0.63
N TYR A 24 -6.05 3.53 -1.95
CA TYR A 24 -4.90 3.79 -2.81
C TYR A 24 -4.40 5.25 -2.68
N GLN A 25 -5.31 6.20 -2.49
CA GLN A 25 -4.94 7.60 -2.22
C GLN A 25 -4.16 7.75 -0.91
N GLN A 26 -4.57 7.04 0.14
CA GLN A 26 -3.85 7.01 1.41
C GLN A 26 -2.49 6.34 1.29
N VAL A 27 -2.36 5.26 0.50
CA VAL A 27 -1.06 4.65 0.17
C VAL A 27 -0.10 5.69 -0.39
N GLN A 28 -0.54 6.48 -1.38
CA GLN A 28 0.29 7.53 -1.99
C GLN A 28 0.72 8.59 -0.97
N GLN A 29 -0.18 9.01 -0.07
CA GLN A 29 0.14 9.99 0.97
C GLN A 29 1.12 9.41 1.99
N ILE A 30 0.88 8.20 2.49
CA ILE A 30 1.73 7.52 3.48
C ILE A 30 3.13 7.33 2.91
N ILE A 31 3.25 6.82 1.69
CA ILE A 31 4.56 6.61 1.04
C ILE A 31 5.26 7.95 0.82
N ARG A 32 4.57 8.99 0.35
CA ARG A 32 5.17 10.32 0.17
C ARG A 32 5.75 10.88 1.47
N HIS A 33 5.04 10.72 2.59
CA HIS A 33 5.54 11.15 3.89
C HIS A 33 6.67 10.24 4.39
N ALA A 34 6.52 8.93 4.26
CA ALA A 34 7.49 7.95 4.74
C ALA A 34 8.82 8.05 4.01
N ARG A 35 8.84 8.35 2.70
CA ARG A 35 10.07 8.57 1.92
C ARG A 35 10.92 9.74 2.46
N ARG A 36 10.28 10.79 2.98
CA ARG A 36 10.99 11.93 3.59
C ARG A 36 11.65 11.57 4.91
N ILE A 37 11.04 10.67 5.68
CA ILE A 37 11.52 10.28 7.02
C ILE A 37 12.50 9.11 6.91
N PHE A 38 12.27 8.19 5.98
CA PHE A 38 13.01 6.94 5.80
C PHE A 38 13.49 6.77 4.34
N PRO A 39 14.42 7.62 3.86
CA PRO A 39 14.84 7.63 2.45
C PRO A 39 15.65 6.40 2.02
N ARG A 40 16.01 5.50 2.95
CA ARG A 40 16.76 4.26 2.66
C ARG A 40 15.87 3.01 2.72
N ASP A 41 14.62 3.15 3.14
CA ASP A 41 13.73 2.02 3.32
C ASP A 41 12.98 1.67 2.05
N LYS A 42 12.64 0.39 1.93
CA LYS A 42 11.78 -0.11 0.85
C LYS A 42 10.35 -0.20 1.34
N PHE A 43 9.45 0.41 0.57
CA PHE A 43 8.01 0.33 0.83
C PHE A 43 7.34 -0.52 -0.25
N THR A 44 6.43 -1.38 0.15
CA THR A 44 5.62 -2.19 -0.77
C THR A 44 4.16 -1.98 -0.46
N ALA A 45 3.36 -1.59 -1.44
CA ALA A 45 1.91 -1.56 -1.32
C ALA A 45 1.32 -2.79 -2.00
N ARG A 46 0.50 -3.56 -1.29
CA ARG A 46 -0.17 -4.76 -1.84
C ARG A 46 -1.68 -4.60 -1.80
N TYR A 47 -2.34 -4.90 -2.91
CA TYR A 47 -3.79 -4.95 -2.99
C TYR A 47 -4.31 -6.34 -2.57
N ASN A 48 -5.14 -6.37 -1.54
CA ASN A 48 -5.75 -7.55 -0.91
C ASN A 48 -7.24 -7.72 -1.29
N GLY A 49 -7.72 -7.08 -2.37
CA GLY A 49 -9.11 -7.22 -2.79
C GLY A 49 -9.44 -8.65 -3.23
N LYS A 50 -10.52 -9.21 -2.67
CA LYS A 50 -10.98 -10.59 -2.94
C LYS A 50 -11.49 -10.84 -4.37
N ASN A 51 -11.72 -9.80 -5.16
CA ASN A 51 -12.66 -9.91 -6.28
C ASN A 51 -12.07 -10.28 -7.65
N LEU A 52 -10.76 -10.28 -7.84
CA LEU A 52 -10.16 -10.75 -9.10
C LEU A 52 -8.78 -11.29 -8.72
N GLY A 53 -8.35 -12.41 -9.30
CA GLY A 53 -7.03 -13.04 -9.07
C GLY A 53 -5.81 -12.19 -9.43
N VAL A 54 -5.93 -10.86 -9.43
CA VAL A 54 -4.90 -9.87 -9.68
C VAL A 54 -4.29 -9.43 -8.34
N ARG A 55 -3.26 -10.15 -7.90
CA ARG A 55 -2.38 -9.68 -6.83
C ARG A 55 -1.56 -8.51 -7.38
N ARG A 56 -2.00 -7.27 -7.16
CA ARG A 56 -1.18 -6.08 -7.48
C ARG A 56 -0.25 -5.77 -6.31
N SER A 57 1.04 -5.71 -6.60
CA SER A 57 2.07 -5.25 -5.65
C SER A 57 2.86 -4.15 -6.34
N GLU A 58 3.07 -3.05 -5.62
CA GLU A 58 3.84 -1.91 -6.09
C GLU A 58 4.97 -1.66 -5.10
N GLU A 59 6.20 -1.54 -5.61
CA GLU A 59 7.38 -1.25 -4.82
C GLU A 59 7.80 0.21 -5.01
N TYR A 60 8.22 0.81 -3.90
CA TYR A 60 8.61 2.21 -3.83
C TYR A 60 9.96 2.28 -3.11
N CYS A 61 10.94 2.85 -3.81
CA CYS A 61 12.21 3.23 -3.20
C CYS A 61 12.05 4.57 -2.48
N GLY A 62 12.69 4.70 -1.31
CA GLY A 62 12.95 5.95 -0.61
C GLY A 62 13.40 7.06 -1.54
#